data_AF-A0A832QAK9-F1
#
_entry.id   AF-A0A832QAK9-F1
#
_cell.length_a   1.000
_cell.length_b   1.000
_cell.length_c   1.000
_cell.angle_alpha   90.00
_cell.angle_beta   90.00
_cell.angle_gamma   90.00
#
_symmetry.space_group_name_H-M   'P 1'
#
loop_
_entity.id
_entity.type
_entity.pdbx_description
1 polymer ?
#
loop_
_entity_poly.entity_id
_entity_poly.type
_entity_poly.pdbx_seq_one_letter_code
_entity_poly.pdbx_strand_id
1 'polypeptide(L)' 'MNSVHPDAVRWDYVENDAALADCCKRWQGAAALALDTEFMRVSTFYPQAALFQVSDDHTLTLVDPLGI' A
#
# COMPACT_ATOMS: atom_id res chain seq x y z
N MET A 1 -0.52 -31.69 1.95
CA MET A 1 -1.01 -30.93 3.11
C MET A 1 -0.76 -29.45 2.82
N ASN A 2 -1.66 -28.78 2.11
CA ASN A 2 -1.64 -27.32 1.99
C ASN A 2 -2.53 -26.80 3.11
N SER A 3 -1.92 -26.38 4.21
CA SER A 3 -2.62 -25.62 5.23
C SER A 3 -2.88 -24.22 4.66
N VAL A 4 -4.07 -24.01 4.14
CA VAL A 4 -4.57 -22.66 3.85
C VAL A 4 -4.71 -21.97 5.20
N HIS A 5 -3.85 -20.98 5.47
CA HIS A 5 -4.03 -20.12 6.63
C HIS A 5 -5.35 -19.35 6.45
N PRO A 6 -6.35 -19.50 7.34
CA PRO A 6 -7.67 -18.89 7.19
C PRO A 6 -7.66 -17.34 7.25
N ASP A 7 -6.52 -16.75 7.63
CA ASP A 7 -6.39 -15.33 7.97
C ASP A 7 -5.44 -14.57 7.02
N ALA A 8 -5.22 -15.08 5.80
CA ALA A 8 -4.41 -14.36 4.82
C ALA A 8 -5.13 -13.07 4.40
N VAL A 9 -4.69 -11.94 4.96
CA VAL A 9 -5.13 -10.61 4.53
C VAL A 9 -4.86 -10.48 3.04
N ARG A 10 -5.92 -10.25 2.26
CA ARG A 10 -5.78 -9.96 0.83
C ARG A 10 -5.01 -8.64 0.70
N TRP A 11 -3.89 -8.69 -0.05
CA TRP A 11 -3.12 -7.50 -0.35
C TRP A 11 -2.86 -7.35 -1.85
N ASP A 12 -2.82 -6.08 -2.28
CA ASP A 12 -2.53 -5.68 -3.65
C ASP A 12 -1.22 -4.87 -3.65
N TYR A 13 -0.34 -5.11 -4.63
CA TYR A 13 0.87 -4.32 -4.84
C TYR A 13 0.67 -3.34 -6.00
N VAL A 14 1.03 -2.07 -5.78
CA VAL A 14 0.80 -0.97 -6.73
C VAL A 14 2.13 -0.31 -7.05
N GLU A 15 2.54 -0.38 -8.31
CA GLU A 15 3.84 0.12 -8.82
C GLU A 15 3.69 0.99 -10.08
N ASN A 16 2.47 1.43 -10.40
CA ASN A 16 2.23 2.37 -11.51
C ASN A 16 1.02 3.29 -11.27
N ASP A 17 1.01 4.42 -11.99
CA ASP A 17 0.03 5.49 -11.82
C ASP A 17 -1.41 5.02 -12.09
N ALA A 18 -1.60 4.13 -13.07
CA ALA A 18 -2.93 3.65 -13.44
C ALA A 18 -3.54 2.82 -12.30
N ALA A 19 -2.77 1.89 -11.74
CA ALA A 19 -3.19 1.08 -10.59
C ALA A 19 -3.42 1.95 -9.34
N LEU A 20 -2.59 2.96 -9.11
CA LEU A 20 -2.78 3.90 -8.01
C LEU A 20 -4.07 4.72 -8.19
N ALA A 21 -4.35 5.19 -9.41
CA ALA A 21 -5.57 5.94 -9.72
C ALA A 21 -6.84 5.10 -9.48
N ASP A 22 -6.80 3.81 -9.80
CA ASP A 22 -7.92 2.90 -9.52
C ASP A 22 -8.10 2.64 -8.03
N CYS A 23 -7.02 2.53 -7.26
CA CYS A 23 -7.09 2.49 -5.80
C CYS A 23 -7.70 3.78 -5.23
N CYS A 24 -7.28 4.95 -5.71
CA CYS A 24 -7.85 6.24 -5.29
C CYS A 24 -9.35 6.32 -5.55
N LYS A 25 -9.84 5.87 -6.71
CA LYS A 25 -11.29 5.81 -7.01
C LYS A 25 -12.03 4.90 -6.02
N ARG A 26 -11.45 3.74 -5.68
CA ARG A 26 -12.02 2.82 -4.68
C ARG A 26 -12.06 3.46 -3.29
N TRP A 27 -10.97 4.07 -2.86
CA TRP A 27 -10.85 4.70 -1.54
C TRP A 27 -11.77 5.89 -1.32
N GLN A 28 -12.23 6.57 -2.38
CA GLN A 28 -13.24 7.63 -2.25
C GLN A 28 -14.55 7.16 -1.59
N GLY A 29 -14.87 5.87 -1.68
CA GLY A 29 -16.04 5.28 -1.03
C GLY A 29 -15.79 4.75 0.38
N ALA A 30 -14.54 4.75 0.86
CA ALA A 30 -14.20 4.21 2.16
C ALA A 30 -14.63 5.18 3.28
N ALA A 31 -15.17 4.64 4.38
CA ALA A 31 -15.53 5.45 5.54
C ALA A 31 -14.30 6.00 6.27
N ALA A 32 -13.20 5.24 6.25
CA ALA A 32 -11.89 5.63 6.76
C ALA A 32 -10.79 4.87 6.01
N LEU A 33 -9.56 5.38 6.09
CA LEU A 33 -8.36 4.71 5.61
C LEU A 33 -7.35 4.62 6.74
N ALA A 34 -6.78 3.44 6.94
CA ALA A 34 -5.56 3.31 7.73
C ALA A 34 -4.36 3.52 6.82
N LEU A 35 -3.40 4.35 7.25
CA LEU A 35 -2.20 4.69 6.49
C LEU A 35 -0.97 4.50 7.37
N ASP A 36 0.01 3.75 6.86
CA ASP A 36 1.36 3.64 7.39
C ASP A 36 2.40 3.93 6.30
N THR A 37 3.62 4.31 6.69
CA THR A 37 4.65 4.77 5.77
C THR A 37 6.03 4.27 6.17
N GLU A 38 6.80 3.78 5.19
CA GLU A 38 8.17 3.33 5.37
C GLU A 38 9.17 4.25 4.66
N PHE A 39 10.39 4.37 5.21
CA PHE A 39 11.42 5.25 4.67
C PHE A 39 12.82 4.62 4.68
N MET A 40 13.59 4.87 3.63
CA MET A 40 15.03 4.67 3.62
C MET A 40 15.74 5.84 4.31
N ARG A 41 16.57 5.53 5.32
CA ARG A 41 17.25 6.55 6.16
C ARG A 41 18.74 6.27 6.42
N VAL A 42 19.27 5.15 5.93
CA VAL A 42 20.66 4.72 6.23
C VAL A 42 21.68 5.41 5.32
N SER A 43 21.39 5.47 4.01
CA SER A 43 22.32 5.94 2.98
C SER A 43 21.82 7.16 2.22
N THR A 44 20.85 7.88 2.79
CA THR A 44 20.22 9.07 2.17
C THR A 44 20.36 10.27 3.11
N PHE A 45 20.62 11.46 2.55
CA PHE A 45 20.72 12.68 3.36
C PHE A 45 19.35 13.12 3.91
N TYR A 46 18.30 12.98 3.09
CA TYR A 46 16.91 13.12 3.51
C TYR A 46 16.22 11.75 3.48
N PRO A 47 15.27 11.47 4.40
CA PRO A 47 14.45 10.27 4.32
C PRO A 47 13.77 10.18 2.94
N GLN A 48 13.97 9.05 2.26
CA GLN A 48 13.27 8.76 1.01
C GLN A 48 12.10 7.83 1.32
N ALA A 49 10.92 8.11 0.78
CA ALA A 49 9.79 7.19 0.91
C ALA A 49 10.17 5.83 0.30
N ALA A 50 9.84 4.74 1.00
CA ALA A 50 10.14 3.38 0.60
C ALA A 50 8.87 2.56 0.30
N LEU A 51 7.81 2.77 1.08
CA LEU A 51 6.51 2.12 0.87
C LEU A 51 5.41 2.94 1.54
N PHE A 52 4.22 2.95 0.94
CA PHE A 52 3.00 3.38 1.62
C PHE A 52 2.07 2.20 1.77
N GLN A 53 1.55 1.96 2.97
CA GLN A 53 0.56 0.91 3.23
C GLN A 53 -0.79 1.55 3.52
N VAL A 54 -1.81 1.20 2.74
CA VAL A 54 -3.17 1.74 2.87
C VAL A 54 -4.17 0.60 3.05
N SER A 55 -5.02 0.68 4.07
CA SER A 55 -6.13 -0.28 4.25
C SER A 55 -7.47 0.45 4.26
N ASP A 56 -8.44 -0.09 3.52
CA ASP A 56 -9.83 0.40 3.42
C ASP A 56 -10.83 -0.55 4.08
N ASP A 57 -10.43 -1.21 5.17
CA ASP A 57 -11.13 -2.30 5.88
C ASP A 57 -11.31 -3.61 5.07
N HIS A 58 -11.10 -3.59 3.76
CA HIS A 58 -11.29 -4.74 2.88
C HIS A 58 -9.98 -5.26 2.29
N THR A 59 -9.08 -4.37 1.88
CA THR A 59 -7.85 -4.73 1.17
C THR A 59 -6.67 -3.91 1.68
N LEU A 60 -5.56 -4.59 1.98
CA LEU A 60 -4.28 -3.92 2.25
C LEU A 60 -3.58 -3.61 0.92
N THR A 61 -3.39 -2.34 0.59
CA THR A 61 -2.68 -1.91 -0.61
C THR A 61 -1.27 -1.49 -0.23
N LEU A 62 -0.26 -2.07 -0.89
CA LEU A 62 1.15 -1.74 -0.75
C LEU A 62 1.57 -0.92 -1.96
N VAL A 63 1.78 0.37 -1.77
CA VAL A 63 2.12 1.31 -2.85
C VAL A 63 3.62 1.55 -2.84
N ASP A 64 4.28 1.08 -3.89
CA ASP A 64 5.65 1.45 -4.22
C ASP A 64 5.67 2.93 -4.62
N PRO A 65 6.48 3.79 -3.98
CA PRO A 65 6.60 5.19 -4.34
C PRO A 65 6.92 5.34 -5.83
N LEU A 66 5.94 5.81 -6.59
CA LEU A 66 6.09 6.03 -8.02
C LEU A 66 7.07 7.19 -8.22
N GLY A 67 8.11 6.95 -9.01
CA GLY A 67 9.13 7.96 -9.29
C GLY A 67 8.52 9.20 -9.93
N ILE A 68 9.06 10.37 -9.59
CA ILE A 68 8.79 11.64 -10.27
C ILE A 68 10.08 12.11 -10.94
#